data_AF-A0A9W4TNE9-F1
#
_entry.id   AF-A0A9W4TNE9-F1
#
_cell.length_a   1.000
_cell.length_b   1.000
_cell.length_c   1.000
_cell.angle_alpha   90.00
_cell.angle_beta   90.00
_cell.angle_gamma   90.00
#
_symmetry.space_group_name_H-M   'P 1'
#
loop_
_entity.id
_entity.type
_entity.pdbx_description
1 polymer ?
#
loop_
_entity_poly.entity_id
_entity_poly.type
_entity_poly.pdbx_seq_one_letter_code
_entity_poly.pdbx_strand_id
1 'polypeptide(L)' 'MKSKLTATILTFFLGGFGIHKFYLGKSTQGIMYILFCWTLIPSILAFFEFFGLLFMSDHSFNVKYNNGF' A
#
# COMPACT_ATOMS: atom_id res chain seq x y z
N MET A 1 8.54 -10.11 8.58
CA MET A 1 7.72 -10.41 7.38
C MET A 1 6.46 -9.57 7.43
N LYS A 2 6.09 -8.93 6.33
CA LYS A 2 4.88 -8.12 6.18
C LYS A 2 3.72 -9.04 5.81
N SER A 3 2.53 -8.72 6.30
CA SER A 3 1.29 -9.47 6.02
C SER A 3 0.48 -8.78 4.92
N LYS A 4 0.01 -9.57 3.95
CA LYS A 4 -0.89 -9.11 2.89
C LYS A 4 -2.16 -8.52 3.47
N LEU A 5 -2.80 -9.23 4.41
CA LEU A 5 -4.06 -8.82 5.02
C LEU A 5 -3.92 -7.45 5.71
N THR A 6 -2.86 -7.27 6.49
CA THR A 6 -2.57 -5.98 7.14
C THR A 6 -2.37 -4.86 6.12
N ALA A 7 -1.62 -5.13 5.04
CA ALA A 7 -1.44 -4.15 3.97
C ALA A 7 -2.76 -3.79 3.27
N THR A 8 -3.63 -4.76 3.02
CA THR A 8 -4.95 -4.56 2.38
C THR A 8 -5.87 -3.73 3.27
N ILE A 9 -5.98 -4.04 4.57
CA ILE A 9 -6.78 -3.26 5.53
C ILE A 9 -6.25 -1.83 5.64
N LEU A 10 -4.93 -1.69 5.74
CA LEU A 10 -4.30 -0.37 5.87
C LEU A 10 -4.51 0.47 4.61
N THR A 11 -4.52 -0.15 3.43
CA THR A 11 -4.81 0.52 2.16
C THR A 11 -6.29 0.94 2.07
N PHE A 12 -7.21 0.15 2.62
CA PHE A 12 -8.64 0.50 2.62
C PHE A 12 -8.95 1.69 3.52
N PHE A 13 -8.47 1.68 4.77
CA PHE A 13 -8.79 2.73 5.75
C PHE A 13 -7.88 3.95 5.66
N LEU A 14 -6.59 3.77 5.37
CA LEU A 14 -5.57 4.82 5.39
C LEU A 14 -4.86 4.99 4.04
N GLY A 15 -5.50 4.51 2.96
CA GLY A 15 -4.97 4.58 1.59
C GLY A 15 -4.75 6.00 1.10
N GLY A 16 -5.71 6.89 1.34
CA GLY A 16 -5.62 8.31 0.97
C GLY A 16 -4.45 9.05 1.64
N PHE A 17 -4.01 8.59 2.81
CA PHE A 17 -2.83 9.11 3.50
C PHE A 17 -1.53 8.40 3.11
N GLY A 18 -1.61 7.27 2.38
CA GLY A 18 -0.44 6.51 1.93
C GLY A 18 0.25 5.70 3.02
N ILE A 19 -0.39 5.46 4.16
CA ILE A 19 0.24 4.81 5.32
C ILE A 19 0.61 3.34 5.01
N HIS A 20 -0.15 2.69 4.12
CA HIS A 20 0.16 1.35 3.61
C HIS A 20 1.51 1.28 2.87
N LYS A 21 1.97 2.37 2.24
CA LYS A 21 3.28 2.42 1.58
C LYS A 21 4.43 2.32 2.56
N PHE A 22 4.32 2.98 3.72
CA PHE A 22 5.30 2.87 4.80
C PHE A 22 5.34 1.45 5.36
N TYR A 23 4.17 0.83 5.57
CA TYR A 23 4.09 -0.57 5.98
C TYR A 23 4.79 -1.48 4.98
N LEU A 24 4.64 -1.24 3.68
CA LEU A 24 5.26 -2.00 2.58
C LEU A 24 6.75 -1.68 2.36
N GLY A 25 7.37 -0.80 3.16
CA GLY A 25 8.77 -0.41 3.02
C GLY A 25 9.04 0.56 1.86
N LYS A 26 7.99 1.14 1.28
CA LYS A 26 8.05 2.12 0.19
C LYS A 26 7.89 3.54 0.72
N SER A 27 8.76 3.95 1.64
CA SER A 27 8.66 5.23 2.36
C SER A 27 8.63 6.44 1.43
N THR A 28 9.39 6.45 0.34
CA THR A 28 9.35 7.54 -0.65
C THR A 28 7.97 7.70 -1.28
N GLN A 29 7.29 6.59 -1.61
CA GLN A 29 5.93 6.64 -2.13
C GLN A 29 4.93 7.09 -1.06
N GLY A 30 5.13 6.70 0.20
CA GLY A 30 4.31 7.16 1.31
C GLY A 30 4.41 8.67 1.53
N ILE A 31 5.62 9.24 1.45
CA ILE A 31 5.82 10.69 1.55
C ILE A 31 5.11 11.42 0.42
N MET A 32 5.19 10.91 -0.82
CA MET A 32 4.45 11.48 -1.95
C MET A 32 2.94 11.48 -1.70
N TYR A 33 2.39 10.39 -1.16
CA TYR A 33 0.95 10.31 -0.85
C TYR A 33 0.54 11.35 0.20
N ILE A 34 1.36 11.59 1.22
CA ILE A 34 1.10 12.62 2.24
C ILE A 34 1.13 14.02 1.61
N LEU A 35 2.13 14.33 0.78
CA LEU A 35 2.24 15.62 0.09
C LEU A 35 1.06 15.90 -0.85
N PHE A 36 0.52 14.86 -1.47
CA PHE A 36 -0.62 14.98 -2.39
C PHE A 36 -1.97 14.67 -1.75
N CYS A 37 -2.07 14.39 -0.44
CA CYS A 37 -3.32 13.90 0.18
C CYS A 37 -4.50 14.90 0.00
N TRP A 38 -4.20 16.20 -0.01
CA TRP A 38 -5.15 17.27 -0.26
C TRP A 38 -5.72 17.32 -1.69
N THR A 39 -5.09 16.65 -2.66
CA THR A 39 -5.56 16.61 -4.06
C THR A 39 -6.56 15.49 -4.31
N LEU A 40 -6.80 14.61 -3.32
CA LEU A 40 -7.57 13.38 -3.44
C LEU A 40 -7.04 12.35 -4.47
N ILE A 41 -6.03 12.69 -5.26
CA ILE A 41 -5.34 11.77 -6.18
C ILE A 41 -4.82 10.51 -5.45
N PRO A 42 -4.20 10.61 -4.27
CA PRO A 42 -3.72 9.44 -3.54
C PRO A 42 -4.84 8.49 -3.11
N SER A 43 -6.05 9.00 -2.82
CA SER A 43 -7.21 8.16 -2.50
C SER A 43 -7.65 7.32 -3.70
N ILE A 44 -7.67 7.90 -4.91
CA ILE A 44 -8.01 7.18 -6.14
C ILE A 44 -6.95 6.11 -6.43
N LEU A 45 -5.67 6.45 -6.32
CA LEU A 45 -4.59 5.47 -6.50
C LEU A 45 -4.67 4.35 -5.47
N ALA A 46 -4.90 4.67 -4.19
CA ALA A 46 -5.04 3.69 -3.13
C ALA A 46 -6.24 2.77 -3.35
N PHE A 47 -7.32 3.24 -3.96
CA PHE A 47 -8.46 2.42 -4.33
C PHE A 47 -8.06 1.32 -5.33
N PHE A 48 -7.32 1.66 -6.40
CA PHE A 48 -6.80 0.66 -7.34
C PHE A 48 -5.78 -0.28 -6.67
N GLU A 49 -4.93 0.25 -5.79
CA GLU A 49 -3.97 -0.56 -5.04
C GLU A 49 -4.65 -1.52 -4.05
N PHE A 50 -5.77 -1.12 -3.46
CA PHE A 50 -6.56 -1.96 -2.58
C PHE A 50 -7.05 -3.21 -3.34
N PHE A 51 -7.66 -3.03 -4.52
CA PHE A 51 -8.06 -4.18 -5.35
C PHE A 51 -6.86 -4.98 -5.84
N GLY A 52 -5.78 -4.32 -6.23
CA GLY A 52 -4.53 -4.97 -6.59
C GLY A 52 -4.03 -5.88 -5.47
N LEU A 53 -4.00 -5.39 -4.22
CA LEU A 53 -3.62 -6.18 -3.04
C LEU A 53 -4.64 -7.26 -2.68
N LEU A 54 -5.94 -7.02 -2.90
CA LEU A 54 -7.00 -7.98 -2.60
C LEU A 54 -6.86 -9.22 -3.51
N PHE A 55 -6.75 -9.00 -4.82
CA PHE A 55 -6.64 -10.06 -5.83
C PHE A 55 -5.23 -10.67 -5.98
N MET A 56 -4.21 -10.02 -5.43
CA MET A 56 -2.84 -10.52 -5.47
C MET A 56 -2.66 -11.75 -4.57
N SER A 57 -1.98 -12.79 -5.04
CA SER A 57 -1.71 -13.99 -4.23
C SER A 57 -0.67 -13.73 -3.15
N ASP A 58 -0.72 -14.50 -2.06
CA ASP A 58 0.25 -14.40 -0.96
C ASP A 58 1.69 -14.70 -1.42
N HIS A 59 1.86 -15.60 -2.39
CA HIS A 59 3.17 -15.87 -3.01
C HIS A 59 3.72 -14.62 -3.70
N SER A 60 2.94 -13.98 -4.57
CA SER A 60 3.34 -12.74 -5.23
C SER A 60 3.60 -11.62 -4.24
N PHE A 61 2.85 -11.57 -3.14
CA PHE A 61 3.07 -10.61 -2.05
C PHE A 61 4.40 -10.82 -1.36
N ASN A 62 4.69 -12.06 -1.01
CA ASN A 62 5.94 -12.41 -0.35
C ASN A 62 7.13 -12.10 -1.26
N VAL A 63 7.04 -12.46 -2.55
CA VAL A 63 8.07 -12.17 -3.57
C VAL A 63 8.30 -10.66 -3.75
N LYS A 64 7.26 -9.83 -3.66
CA LYS A 64 7.37 -8.39 -3.91
C LYS A 64 7.79 -7.57 -2.68
N TYR A 65 7.41 -8.00 -1.49
CA TYR A 65 7.52 -7.18 -0.27
C TYR A 65 8.34 -7.80 0.86
N ASN A 66 8.63 -9.11 0.79
CA ASN A 66 9.37 -9.84 1.82
C ASN A 66 10.64 -10.54 1.27
N ASN A 67 10.85 -10.57 -0.05
CA ASN A 67 11.92 -11.30 -0.72
C ASN A 67 13.28 -10.58 -0.71
N GLY A 68 13.48 -9.72 0.28
CA GLY A 68 14.69 -8.91 0.49
C GLY A 68 15.55 -9.38 1.67
N PHE A 69 15.46 -10.66 2.03
CA PHE A 69 16.46 -11.40 2.79
C PHE A 69 16.79 -12.69 2.03
#